data_AF-A0A6B3HXL0-F1
#
_entry.id   AF-A0A6B3HXL0-F1
#
_cell.length_a   1.000
_cell.length_b   1.000
_cell.length_c   1.000
_cell.angle_alpha   90.00
_cell.angle_beta   90.00
_cell.angle_gamma   90.00
#
_symmetry.space_group_name_H-M   'P 1'
#
loop_
_entity.id
_entity.type
_entity.pdbx_description
1 polymer ?
#
loop_
_entity_poly.entity_id
_entity_poly.type
_entity_poly.pdbx_seq_one_letter_code
_entity_poly.pdbx_strand_id
1 'polypeptide(L)'
;LLGEQPAVLAAAARKGAPDRLARRLVTLADAFFDFHDACDVLPRGGEKPGAAHRARLALAEAAGTVLAGGLSLLGISAPDHL
;
A
#
# COMPACT_ATOMS: atom_id res chain seq x y z
N LEU A 1 -13.30 -4.40 6.66
CA LEU A 1 -13.46 -3.97 5.25
C LEU A 1 -12.12 -3.93 4.48
N LEU A 2 -11.14 -4.80 4.79
CA LEU A 2 -9.83 -4.84 4.10
C LEU A 2 -9.59 -6.14 3.31
N GLY A 3 -10.47 -7.14 3.42
CA GLY A 3 -10.29 -8.46 2.79
C GLY A 3 -10.81 -8.57 1.35
N GLU A 4 -11.68 -7.66 0.90
CA GLU A 4 -12.36 -7.77 -0.41
C GLU A 4 -11.73 -6.90 -1.51
N GLN A 5 -10.69 -6.15 -1.16
CA GLN A 5 -10.12 -5.14 -2.04
C GLN A 5 -9.48 -5.65 -3.35
N PRO A 6 -8.76 -6.80 -3.40
CA PRO A 6 -8.04 -7.17 -4.63
C PRO A 6 -8.96 -7.62 -5.76
N ALA A 7 -10.04 -8.35 -5.47
CA ALA A 7 -10.99 -8.82 -6.48
C ALA A 7 -11.85 -7.69 -7.06
N VAL A 8 -12.27 -6.74 -6.20
CA VAL A 8 -13.03 -5.55 -6.61
C VAL A 8 -12.19 -4.62 -7.48
N LEU A 9 -10.90 -4.44 -7.15
CA LEU A 9 -9.97 -3.66 -7.98
C LEU A 9 -9.72 -4.32 -9.35
N ALA A 10 -9.55 -5.65 -9.40
CA ALA A 10 -9.38 -6.37 -10.66
C ALA A 10 -10.64 -6.30 -11.56
N ALA A 11 -11.84 -6.41 -10.98
CA ALA A 11 -13.09 -6.27 -11.71
C ALA A 11 -13.32 -4.84 -12.22
N ALA A 12 -12.96 -3.81 -11.43
CA ALA A 12 -13.04 -2.41 -11.83
C ALA A 12 -12.04 -2.05 -12.94
N ALA A 13 -10.81 -2.56 -12.87
CA ALA A 13 -9.79 -2.36 -13.90
C ALA A 13 -10.21 -2.90 -15.28
N ARG A 14 -10.91 -4.05 -15.30
CA ARG A 14 -11.48 -4.63 -16.52
C ARG A 14 -12.67 -3.86 -17.10
N LYS A 15 -13.39 -3.08 -16.28
CA LYS A 15 -14.63 -2.39 -16.66
C LYS A 15 -14.48 -0.90 -16.97
N GLY A 16 -13.35 -0.26 -16.65
CA GLY A 16 -13.24 1.18 -16.83
C GLY A 16 -11.87 1.76 -16.54
N ALA A 17 -11.02 1.69 -17.56
CA ALA A 17 -9.93 2.61 -17.85
C ALA A 17 -8.70 2.49 -16.90
N PRO A 18 -7.57 1.90 -17.36
CA PRO A 18 -6.37 1.67 -16.53
C PRO A 18 -5.79 2.97 -15.93
N ASP A 19 -6.10 4.11 -16.51
CA ASP A 19 -5.77 5.43 -15.96
C ASP A 19 -6.43 5.72 -14.61
N ARG A 20 -7.67 5.24 -14.37
CA ARG A 20 -8.32 5.40 -13.06
C ARG A 20 -7.65 4.55 -11.99
N LEU A 21 -7.26 3.31 -12.36
CA LEU A 21 -6.51 2.45 -11.47
C LEU A 21 -5.16 3.09 -11.12
N ALA A 22 -4.43 3.56 -12.12
CA ALA A 22 -3.16 4.26 -11.92
C ALA A 22 -3.31 5.47 -10.99
N ARG A 23 -4.30 6.35 -11.23
CA ARG A 23 -4.57 7.50 -10.34
C ARG A 23 -4.90 7.07 -8.92
N ARG A 24 -5.67 5.98 -8.74
CA ARG A 24 -6.00 5.47 -7.40
C ARG A 24 -4.78 4.91 -6.66
N LEU A 25 -3.86 4.26 -7.38
CA LEU A 25 -2.60 3.78 -6.82
C LEU A 25 -1.69 4.94 -6.41
N VAL A 26 -1.61 6.00 -7.22
CA VAL A 26 -0.87 7.22 -6.87
C VAL A 26 -1.42 7.84 -5.59
N THR A 27 -2.74 8.07 -5.50
CA THR A 27 -3.34 8.62 -4.28
C THR A 27 -3.11 7.73 -3.04
N LEU A 28 -3.08 6.41 -3.22
CA LEU A 28 -2.78 5.49 -2.12
C LEU A 28 -1.31 5.57 -1.70
N ALA A 29 -0.38 5.67 -2.67
CA ALA A 29 1.03 5.84 -2.41
C ALA A 29 1.31 7.15 -1.68
N ASP A 30 0.74 8.27 -2.14
CA ASP A 30 0.89 9.59 -1.51
C ASP A 30 0.43 9.54 -0.04
N ALA A 31 -0.77 9.02 0.22
CA ALA A 31 -1.29 8.90 1.58
C ALA A 31 -0.45 7.96 2.47
N PHE A 32 0.16 6.92 1.88
CA PHE A 32 1.07 6.04 2.60
C PHE A 32 2.40 6.73 2.94
N PHE A 33 2.97 7.51 2.01
CA PHE A 33 4.19 8.26 2.25
C PHE A 33 3.98 9.37 3.28
N ASP A 34 2.87 10.09 3.22
CA ASP A 34 2.50 11.07 4.26
C ASP A 34 2.44 10.42 5.66
N PHE A 35 1.85 9.22 5.75
CA PHE A 35 1.81 8.46 6.99
C PHE A 35 3.20 8.00 7.44
N HIS A 36 4.03 7.51 6.51
CA HIS A 36 5.38 7.05 6.78
C HIS A 36 6.28 8.18 7.29
N ASP A 37 6.17 9.37 6.70
CA ASP A 37 6.95 10.55 7.09
C ASP A 37 6.46 11.13 8.43
N ALA A 38 5.17 11.02 8.72
CA ALA A 38 4.60 11.49 9.98
C ALA A 38 4.88 10.55 11.17
N CYS A 39 5.21 9.28 10.95
CA CYS A 39 5.30 8.28 12.02
C CYS A 39 6.38 7.23 11.78
N ASP A 40 7.26 7.06 12.78
CA ASP A 40 8.22 5.97 12.78
C ASP A 40 7.55 4.59 12.91
N VAL A 41 7.71 3.79 11.86
CA VAL A 41 7.21 2.41 11.78
C VAL A 41 8.02 1.50 12.67
N LEU A 42 9.34 1.67 12.67
CA LEU A 42 10.27 0.92 13.52
C LEU A 42 10.67 1.74 14.74
N PRO A 43 10.83 1.10 15.91
CA PRO A 43 11.37 1.77 17.09
C PRO A 43 12.76 2.33 16.79
N ARG A 44 13.04 3.58 17.19
CA ARG A 44 14.36 4.19 17.03
C ARG A 44 15.15 4.17 18.34
N GLY A 45 16.45 3.89 18.25
CA GLY A 45 17.36 3.93 19.40
C GLY A 45 17.00 2.94 20.51
N GLY A 46 16.78 3.44 21.73
CA GLY A 46 16.44 2.64 22.91
C GLY A 46 14.94 2.40 23.11
N GLU A 47 14.09 2.81 22.17
CA GLU A 47 12.65 2.66 22.28
C GLU A 47 12.22 1.18 22.20
N LYS A 48 11.32 0.77 23.09
CA LYS A 48 10.83 -0.62 23.11
C LYS A 48 9.76 -0.82 22.03
N PRO A 49 9.82 -1.92 21.25
CA PRO A 49 8.76 -2.27 20.30
C PRO A 49 7.39 -2.37 20.99
N GLY A 50 6.41 -1.66 20.46
CA GLY A 50 5.08 -1.52 21.06
C GLY A 50 3.94 -1.92 20.11
N ALA A 51 2.71 -1.93 20.62
CA ALA A 51 1.52 -2.23 19.81
C ALA A 51 1.34 -1.23 18.66
N ALA A 52 1.69 0.05 18.87
CA ALA A 52 1.69 1.06 17.81
C ALA A 52 2.64 0.68 16.67
N HIS A 53 3.91 0.39 16.96
CA HIS A 53 4.90 -0.04 15.96
C HIS A 53 4.44 -1.26 15.16
N ARG A 54 3.86 -2.28 15.82
CA ARG A 54 3.29 -3.44 15.12
C ARG A 54 2.13 -3.08 14.21
N ALA A 55 1.23 -2.20 14.66
CA ALA A 55 0.11 -1.74 13.84
C ALA A 55 0.58 -0.94 12.62
N ARG A 56 1.60 -0.09 12.77
CA ARG A 56 2.21 0.66 11.66
C ARG A 56 2.91 -0.27 10.66
N LEU A 57 3.63 -1.28 11.14
CA LEU A 57 4.26 -2.29 10.29
C LEU A 57 3.21 -3.06 9.48
N ALA A 58 2.15 -3.55 10.12
CA ALA A 58 1.06 -4.24 9.43
C ALA A 58 0.37 -3.34 8.38
N LEU A 59 0.25 -2.04 8.64
CA LEU A 59 -0.26 -1.09 7.66
C LEU A 59 0.68 -0.96 6.45
N ALA A 60 2.00 -0.89 6.68
CA ALA A 60 2.99 -0.83 5.60
C ALA A 60 3.00 -2.09 4.73
N GLU A 61 2.91 -3.28 5.34
CA GLU A 61 2.81 -4.56 4.62
C GLU A 61 1.53 -4.63 3.77
N ALA A 62 0.39 -4.19 4.34
CA ALA A 62 -0.88 -4.16 3.62
C ALA A 62 -0.85 -3.17 2.45
N ALA A 63 -0.28 -1.97 2.64
CA ALA A 63 -0.13 -0.98 1.58
C ALA A 63 0.76 -1.50 0.45
N GLY A 64 1.91 -2.11 0.78
CA GLY A 64 2.82 -2.73 -0.18
C GLY A 64 2.12 -3.83 -1.00
N THR A 65 1.31 -4.68 -0.35
CA THR A 65 0.55 -5.74 -1.03
C THR A 65 -0.46 -5.17 -2.03
N VAL A 66 -1.19 -4.10 -1.66
CA VAL A 66 -2.17 -3.45 -2.55
C VAL A 66 -1.47 -2.78 -3.73
N LEU A 67 -0.35 -2.10 -3.50
CA LEU A 67 0.44 -1.47 -4.57
C LEU A 67 1.00 -2.51 -5.54
N ALA A 68 1.61 -3.58 -5.04
CA ALA A 68 2.14 -4.66 -5.86
C ALA A 68 1.07 -5.34 -6.72
N GLY A 69 -0.10 -5.63 -6.12
CA GLY A 69 -1.24 -6.18 -6.84
C GLY A 69 -1.78 -5.22 -7.90
N GLY A 70 -1.88 -3.92 -7.59
CA GLY A 70 -2.33 -2.90 -8.52
C GLY A 70 -1.38 -2.67 -9.70
N LEU A 71 -0.07 -2.62 -9.44
CA LEU A 71 0.96 -2.50 -10.47
C LEU A 71 0.98 -3.72 -11.38
N SER A 72 0.83 -4.93 -10.82
CA SER A 72 0.73 -6.17 -11.58
C SER A 72 -0.46 -6.16 -12.56
N LEU A 73 -1.61 -5.60 -12.14
CA LEU A 73 -2.77 -5.42 -13.01
C LEU A 73 -2.53 -4.41 -14.14
N LEU A 74 -1.58 -3.49 -13.99
CA LEU A 74 -1.13 -2.57 -15.04
C LEU A 74 -0.02 -3.16 -15.92
N GLY A 75 0.42 -4.40 -15.65
CA GLY A 75 1.55 -5.03 -16.35
C GLY A 75 2.92 -4.52 -15.90
N ILE A 76 2.99 -3.84 -14.76
CA ILE A 76 4.22 -3.31 -14.17
C ILE A 76 4.63 -4.24 -13.04
N SER A 77 5.86 -4.77 -13.10
CA SER A 77 6.42 -5.49 -11.97
C SER A 77 6.78 -4.50 -10.87
N ALA A 78 6.24 -4.70 -9.66
CA ALA A 78 6.71 -3.95 -8.50
C ALA A 78 8.09 -4.50 -8.10
N PRO A 79 9.12 -3.65 -7.93
CA PRO A 79 10.38 -4.09 -7.37
C PRO A 79 10.24 -4.37 -5.87
N ASP A 80 10.94 -5.38 -5.36
CA ASP A 80 10.91 -5.74 -3.93
C ASP A 80 11.50 -4.62 -3.05
N HIS A 81 12.37 -3.77 -3.61
CA HIS A 81 13.01 -2.62 -2.96
C HIS A 81 13.17 -1.46 -3.97
N LEU A 82 12.97 -0.22 -3.52
CA LEU A 82 13.23 1.03 -4.27
C LEU A 82 14.59 1.62 -3.90
#